data_AF-A0A949XEV4-F1
#
_entry.id   AF-A0A949XEV4-F1
#
_cell.length_a   1.000
_cell.length_b   1.000
_cell.length_c   1.000
_cell.angle_alpha   90.00
_cell.angle_beta   90.00
_cell.angle_gamma   90.00
#
_symmetry.space_group_name_H-M   'P 1'
#
loop_
_entity.id
_entity.type
_entity.pdbx_description
1 polymer ?
#
loop_
_entity_poly.entity_id
_entity_poly.type
_entity_poly.pdbx_seq_one_letter_code
_entity_poly.pdbx_strand_id
1 'polypeptide(L)'
;MEFTIAIAGRPNVGKSTLFNRLVGRSMAIVSDEPGVTRDWRDGQGHLFDFNFRVLDTAGLESIRSKGSLSARVAEQTRKALSQTQAILLIVDARAGLTQDDKNVARELRKMDKPIILLANKCEGSHLPEGYEEFSALGFGDPVAISATHGDGMMELYGLLQPHFEKAGAKVKSRKKSDEDEVDDENRPLHVAVVGRPNAGKSTLVNQLLGEERMLTGPEPGLTRDSIQIHWQYGEKPVRLVDTAGLRRRARVTEKLEKASGHETLRSIRLAHVVILVVDAAQALDKQDLTIAKHVVEEGRALLVAVNKWDTVKDKREKLKEVRETIEDSLAQVAGVPIITMSALKGTGLDVLMRNVFRIYEVWNKRVSTGQLNRWLEYMEDNHPPPITSGRRIKLRYITQIKSRPPTFLLWVNKPVDLPDSYQRFLTNGLREKFELHGVPIRWQLKKNANPFDDKKD
;
A
#
# COMPACT_ATOMS: atom_id res chain seq x y z
N MET A 1 -8.37 23.10 -6.84
CA MET A 1 -7.25 23.65 -6.03
C MET A 1 -6.77 22.56 -5.10
N GLU A 2 -5.48 22.56 -4.77
CA GLU A 2 -4.92 21.65 -3.76
C GLU A 2 -5.40 22.08 -2.36
N PHE A 3 -5.85 21.12 -1.54
CA PHE A 3 -6.30 21.42 -0.19
C PHE A 3 -5.11 21.94 0.62
N THR A 4 -5.26 23.08 1.29
CA THR A 4 -4.20 23.77 2.01
C THR A 4 -4.59 23.96 3.46
N ILE A 5 -3.70 23.61 4.39
CA ILE A 5 -3.90 23.72 5.83
C ILE A 5 -2.88 24.69 6.40
N ALA A 6 -3.32 25.62 7.26
CA ALA A 6 -2.40 26.45 8.03
C ALA A 6 -2.23 25.92 9.46
N ILE A 7 -1.02 26.02 10.00
CA ILE A 7 -0.72 25.78 11.41
C ILE A 7 -0.52 27.13 12.10
N ALA A 8 -1.36 27.42 13.08
CA ALA A 8 -1.41 28.67 13.82
C ALA A 8 -1.24 28.42 15.33
N GLY A 9 -0.77 29.42 16.07
CA GLY A 9 -0.58 29.36 17.52
C GLY A 9 0.56 30.24 18.01
N ARG A 10 0.65 30.47 19.32
CA ARG A 10 1.72 31.28 19.92
C ARG A 10 3.11 30.62 19.77
N PRO A 11 4.22 31.33 20.04
CA PRO A 11 5.55 30.73 20.02
C PRO A 11 5.67 29.53 20.98
N ASN A 12 6.54 28.57 20.62
CA ASN A 12 6.93 27.41 21.43
C ASN A 12 5.83 26.39 21.81
N VAL A 13 4.65 26.46 21.18
CA VAL A 13 3.58 25.42 21.34
C VAL A 13 3.83 24.15 20.54
N GLY A 14 4.85 24.11 19.69
CA GLY A 14 5.20 22.96 18.86
C GLY A 14 4.67 22.98 17.42
N LYS A 15 4.38 24.17 16.87
CA LYS A 15 4.00 24.37 15.46
C LYS A 15 4.94 23.69 14.48
N SER A 16 6.24 24.01 14.56
CA SER A 16 7.24 23.43 13.64
C SER A 16 7.45 21.93 13.85
N THR A 17 7.20 21.41 15.06
CA THR A 17 7.20 19.96 15.30
C THR A 17 6.04 19.29 14.57
N LEU A 18 4.83 19.85 14.64
CA LEU A 18 3.68 19.33 13.90
C LEU A 18 3.88 19.48 12.39
N PHE A 19 4.37 20.63 11.93
CA PHE A 19 4.70 20.87 10.52
C PHE A 19 5.65 19.80 9.99
N ASN A 20 6.78 19.57 10.67
CA ASN A 20 7.75 18.55 10.27
C ASN A 20 7.16 17.14 10.27
N ARG A 21 6.26 16.83 11.22
CA ARG A 21 5.55 15.55 11.25
C ARG A 21 4.63 15.36 10.05
N LEU A 22 3.87 16.40 9.69
CA LEU A 22 2.95 16.36 8.55
C LEU A 22 3.72 16.31 7.22
N VAL A 23 4.85 17.00 7.10
CA VAL A 23 5.67 17.01 5.87
C VAL A 23 6.48 15.72 5.68
N GLY A 24 6.92 15.07 6.76
CA GLY A 24 7.76 13.87 6.69
C GLY A 24 9.20 14.15 6.22
N ARG A 25 10.00 13.10 5.98
CA ARG A 25 11.43 13.19 5.58
C ARG A 25 11.67 13.69 4.14
N SER A 26 10.64 14.18 3.43
CA SER A 26 10.84 14.86 2.15
C SER A 26 11.06 16.33 2.45
N MET A 27 12.25 16.85 2.13
CA MET A 27 12.70 18.20 2.48
C MET A 27 11.61 19.25 2.24
N ALA A 28 11.33 20.07 3.25
CA ALA A 28 10.62 21.32 3.07
C ALA A 28 11.38 22.13 2.01
N ILE A 29 10.76 22.35 0.85
CA ILE A 29 11.31 23.26 -0.15
C ILE A 29 11.06 24.66 0.41
N VAL A 30 12.12 25.30 0.88
CA VAL A 30 12.10 26.75 1.08
C VAL A 30 11.97 27.36 -0.30
N SER A 31 10.88 28.07 -0.56
CA SER A 31 10.67 28.79 -1.81
C SER A 31 11.67 29.95 -1.90
N ASP A 32 12.73 29.78 -2.69
CA ASP A 32 13.64 30.87 -3.08
C ASP A 32 13.01 31.71 -4.21
N GLU A 33 11.96 32.48 -3.89
CA GLU A 33 11.55 33.60 -4.74
C GLU A 33 12.30 34.87 -4.26
N PRO A 34 13.06 35.58 -5.14
CA PRO A 34 13.79 36.76 -4.74
C PRO A 34 12.83 37.90 -4.37
N GLY A 35 12.60 38.12 -3.07
CA GLY A 35 11.83 39.26 -2.56
C GLY A 35 10.96 39.03 -1.33
N VAL A 36 10.90 37.83 -0.76
CA VAL A 36 10.00 37.53 0.38
C VAL A 36 10.79 37.15 1.62
N THR A 37 10.52 37.83 2.73
CA THR A 37 11.15 37.64 4.04
C THR A 37 10.96 36.21 4.59
N ARG A 38 11.93 35.80 5.42
CA ARG A 38 12.19 34.49 6.06
C ARG A 38 11.04 33.84 6.88
N ASP A 39 9.80 34.31 6.81
CA ASP A 39 8.84 34.21 7.93
C ASP A 39 7.70 33.17 7.80
N TRP A 40 7.75 32.27 6.81
CA TRP A 40 6.75 31.21 6.63
C TRP A 40 7.38 29.94 6.06
N ARG A 41 6.96 28.77 6.56
CA ARG A 41 7.38 27.47 6.02
C ARG A 41 6.24 26.85 5.26
N ASP A 42 6.55 26.44 4.05
CA ASP A 42 5.65 25.79 3.11
C ASP A 42 6.14 24.35 2.92
N GLY A 43 5.20 23.41 2.80
CA GLY A 43 5.57 22.06 2.41
C GLY A 43 4.38 21.20 2.00
N GLN A 44 4.68 20.08 1.35
CA GLN A 44 3.69 19.05 1.06
C GLN A 44 3.44 18.21 2.33
N GLY A 45 2.29 18.43 2.96
CA GLY A 45 1.82 17.70 4.12
C GLY A 45 1.04 16.44 3.74
N HIS A 46 1.17 15.43 4.58
CA HIS A 46 0.52 14.14 4.45
C HIS A 46 -0.01 13.72 5.82
N LEU A 47 -1.28 13.34 5.90
CA LEU A 47 -1.89 12.76 7.08
C LEU A 47 -2.69 11.53 6.66
N PHE A 48 -2.13 10.35 6.91
CA PHE A 48 -2.66 9.08 6.40
C PHE A 48 -2.84 9.10 4.87
N ASP A 49 -4.07 9.13 4.37
CA ASP A 49 -4.38 9.22 2.94
C ASP A 49 -4.67 10.66 2.46
N PHE A 50 -4.69 11.65 3.35
CA PHE A 50 -4.80 13.05 2.97
C PHE A 50 -3.47 13.61 2.52
N ASN A 51 -3.45 14.17 1.32
CA ASN A 51 -2.35 14.97 0.79
C ASN A 51 -2.81 16.41 0.68
N PHE A 52 -2.03 17.33 1.22
CA PHE A 52 -2.36 18.73 1.27
C PHE A 52 -1.10 19.58 1.30
N ARG A 53 -1.24 20.84 0.95
CA ARG A 53 -0.21 21.83 1.21
C ARG A 53 -0.33 22.27 2.67
N VAL A 54 0.77 22.35 3.40
CA VAL A 54 0.78 22.83 4.79
C VAL A 54 1.62 24.09 4.91
N LEU A 55 1.09 25.07 5.63
CA LEU A 55 1.74 26.35 5.88
C LEU A 55 1.97 26.52 7.40
N ASP A 56 3.22 26.63 7.84
CA ASP A 56 3.56 27.05 9.20
C ASP A 56 3.55 28.57 9.25
N THR A 57 2.53 29.15 9.88
CA THR A 57 2.44 30.60 10.08
C THR A 57 3.25 30.97 11.31
N ALA A 58 4.57 30.94 11.20
CA ALA A 58 5.45 31.50 12.23
C ALA A 58 5.04 32.95 12.54
N GLY A 59 4.71 33.73 11.49
CA GLY A 59 4.42 35.17 11.54
C GLY A 59 3.17 35.70 12.29
N LEU A 60 2.36 34.90 12.99
CA LEU A 60 1.26 35.45 13.83
C LEU A 60 1.79 36.30 15.00
N GLU A 61 3.08 36.19 15.31
CA GLU A 61 3.83 37.02 16.24
C GLU A 61 3.86 38.52 15.86
N SER A 62 3.77 38.84 14.57
CA SER A 62 3.79 40.22 14.07
C SER A 62 2.49 41.00 14.29
N ILE A 63 1.36 40.31 14.52
CA ILE A 63 0.05 40.94 14.78
C ILE A 63 0.06 41.80 16.06
N ARG A 64 1.06 41.58 16.94
CA ARG A 64 1.19 42.26 18.24
C ARG A 64 1.92 43.60 18.20
N SER A 65 2.72 43.85 17.18
CA SER A 65 3.61 45.01 17.18
C SER A 65 2.86 46.24 16.68
N LYS A 66 2.80 47.32 17.47
CA LYS A 66 2.34 48.64 17.01
C LYS A 66 3.51 49.35 16.31
N GLY A 67 3.65 49.12 15.01
CA GLY A 67 4.65 49.74 14.13
C GLY A 67 4.26 49.58 12.66
N SER A 68 4.83 50.40 11.76
CA SER A 68 4.48 50.33 10.32
C SER A 68 4.93 49.04 9.65
N LEU A 69 6.00 48.40 10.17
CA LEU A 69 6.55 47.15 9.64
C LEU A 69 5.68 45.93 10.00
N SER A 70 5.10 45.92 11.20
CA SER A 70 4.28 44.82 11.72
C SER A 70 2.87 44.75 11.13
N ALA A 71 2.31 45.89 10.74
CA ALA A 71 1.03 45.93 10.05
C ALA A 71 1.08 45.20 8.68
N ARG A 72 2.18 45.36 7.95
CA ARG A 72 2.40 44.68 6.65
C ARG A 72 2.53 43.17 6.80
N VAL A 73 3.27 42.70 7.81
CA VAL A 73 3.44 41.26 8.09
C VAL A 73 2.14 40.63 8.60
N ALA A 74 1.36 41.36 9.40
CA ALA A 74 0.03 40.95 9.83
C ALA A 74 -0.94 40.80 8.65
N GLU A 75 -0.92 41.74 7.70
CA GLU A 75 -1.73 41.69 6.49
C GLU A 75 -1.32 40.52 5.58
N GLN A 76 -0.02 40.27 5.40
CA GLN A 76 0.49 39.10 4.69
C GLN A 76 0.06 37.78 5.34
N THR A 77 0.11 37.71 6.67
CA THR A 77 -0.31 36.52 7.42
C THR A 77 -1.81 36.27 7.26
N ARG A 78 -2.65 37.32 7.32
CA ARG A 78 -4.09 37.21 7.04
C ARG A 78 -4.35 36.79 5.61
N LYS A 79 -3.60 37.32 4.63
CA LYS A 79 -3.72 36.94 3.23
C LYS A 79 -3.36 35.46 3.01
N ALA A 80 -2.29 34.96 3.62
CA ALA A 80 -1.92 33.54 3.56
C ALA A 80 -3.01 32.64 4.20
N LEU A 81 -3.48 33.01 5.40
CA LEU A 81 -4.59 32.31 6.06
C LEU A 81 -5.89 32.38 5.24
N SER A 82 -6.13 33.45 4.47
CA SER A 82 -7.29 33.57 3.57
C SER A 82 -7.25 32.62 2.37
N GLN A 83 -6.11 32.00 2.07
CA GLN A 83 -5.97 31.05 0.96
C GLN A 83 -6.11 29.57 1.39
N THR A 84 -6.13 29.28 2.69
CA THR A 84 -6.25 27.91 3.20
C THR A 84 -7.69 27.40 3.27
N GLN A 85 -7.90 26.10 3.37
CA GLN A 85 -9.23 25.49 3.53
C GLN A 85 -9.51 25.10 4.97
N ALA A 86 -8.47 24.92 5.80
CA ALA A 86 -8.60 24.70 7.23
C ALA A 86 -7.41 25.31 8.00
N ILE A 87 -7.60 25.54 9.31
CA ILE A 87 -6.58 26.06 10.22
C ILE A 87 -6.47 25.13 11.43
N LEU A 88 -5.25 24.70 11.75
CA LEU A 88 -4.92 23.97 12.97
C LEU A 88 -4.41 24.98 14.00
N LEU A 89 -5.23 25.31 15.00
CA LEU A 89 -4.82 26.15 16.12
C LEU A 89 -4.18 25.28 17.19
N ILE A 90 -2.87 25.44 17.40
CA ILE A 90 -2.12 24.69 18.40
C ILE A 90 -1.95 25.50 19.68
N VAL A 91 -2.24 24.87 20.81
CA VAL A 91 -1.95 25.34 22.17
C VAL A 91 -1.02 24.35 22.87
N ASP A 92 -0.33 24.80 23.91
CA ASP A 92 0.56 23.96 24.73
C ASP A 92 -0.19 23.48 25.96
N ALA A 93 -0.50 22.18 26.02
CA ALA A 93 -1.27 21.59 27.10
C ALA A 93 -0.57 21.65 28.46
N ARG A 94 0.77 21.70 28.49
CA ARG A 94 1.54 21.77 29.74
C ARG A 94 1.58 23.16 30.35
N ALA A 95 1.44 24.19 29.52
CA ALA A 95 1.52 25.59 29.92
C ALA A 95 0.15 26.18 30.29
N GLY A 96 -0.94 25.43 30.05
CA GLY A 96 -2.31 25.91 30.24
C GLY A 96 -2.71 27.02 29.26
N LEU A 97 -3.92 27.54 29.44
CA LEU A 97 -4.50 28.57 28.58
C LEU A 97 -3.90 29.95 28.87
N THR A 98 -3.22 30.55 27.90
CA THR A 98 -2.60 31.88 28.06
C THR A 98 -3.40 33.00 27.41
N GLN A 99 -3.14 34.26 27.80
CA GLN A 99 -3.75 35.43 27.15
C GLN A 99 -3.38 35.54 25.66
N ASP A 100 -2.20 35.05 25.32
CA ASP A 100 -1.69 34.99 23.96
C ASP A 100 -2.50 34.04 23.07
N ASP A 101 -2.90 32.89 23.62
CA ASP A 101 -3.76 31.93 22.94
C ASP A 101 -5.16 32.54 22.70
N LYS A 102 -5.71 33.25 23.69
CA LYS A 102 -6.98 33.98 23.57
C LYS A 102 -6.92 35.06 22.48
N ASN A 103 -5.80 35.77 22.36
CA ASN A 103 -5.62 36.80 21.34
C ASN A 103 -5.54 36.20 19.93
N VAL A 104 -4.78 35.12 19.74
CA VAL A 104 -4.72 34.40 18.45
C VAL A 104 -6.10 33.84 18.08
N ALA A 105 -6.79 33.22 19.03
CA ALA A 105 -8.15 32.72 18.83
C ALA A 105 -9.12 33.83 18.39
N ARG A 106 -9.06 35.03 18.99
CA ARG A 106 -9.91 36.16 18.62
C ARG A 106 -9.69 36.61 17.17
N GLU A 107 -8.45 36.58 16.68
CA GLU A 107 -8.16 36.92 15.29
C GLU A 107 -8.63 35.82 14.33
N LEU A 108 -8.43 34.55 14.68
CA LEU A 108 -8.88 33.43 13.85
C LEU A 108 -10.41 33.34 13.76
N ARG A 109 -11.16 33.69 14.81
CA ARG A 109 -12.64 33.73 14.78
C ARG A 109 -13.22 34.68 13.73
N LYS A 110 -12.45 35.68 13.29
CA LYS A 110 -12.86 36.60 12.22
C LYS A 110 -12.82 35.94 10.84
N MET A 111 -12.27 34.74 10.73
CA MET A 111 -12.12 33.99 9.49
C MET A 111 -13.28 33.01 9.33
N ASP A 112 -13.90 33.01 8.16
CA ASP A 112 -14.99 32.09 7.81
C ASP A 112 -14.43 30.74 7.32
N LYS A 113 -13.78 30.00 8.23
CA LYS A 113 -13.07 28.74 7.92
C LYS A 113 -13.12 27.75 9.07
N PRO A 114 -13.03 26.43 8.79
CA PRO A 114 -12.89 25.44 9.84
C PRO A 114 -11.57 25.59 10.59
N ILE A 115 -11.67 25.76 11.90
CA ILE A 115 -10.54 25.87 12.83
C ILE A 115 -10.61 24.67 13.77
N ILE A 116 -9.55 23.86 13.79
CA ILE A 116 -9.43 22.68 14.64
C ILE A 116 -8.44 23.01 15.76
N LEU A 117 -8.89 22.87 17.02
CA LEU A 117 -8.08 23.15 18.20
C LEU A 117 -7.28 21.91 18.61
N LEU A 118 -5.96 22.07 18.70
CA LEU A 118 -5.02 21.00 19.06
C LEU A 118 -4.27 21.36 20.34
N ALA A 119 -4.47 20.57 21.38
CA ALA A 119 -3.70 20.66 22.62
C ALA A 119 -2.46 19.76 22.50
N ASN A 120 -1.31 20.38 22.23
CA ASN A 120 -0.05 19.68 21.98
C ASN A 120 0.76 19.48 23.26
N LYS A 121 1.73 18.56 23.22
CA LYS A 121 2.53 18.12 24.38
C LYS A 121 1.70 17.35 25.42
N CYS A 122 0.68 16.64 24.94
CA CYS A 122 -0.02 15.62 25.71
C CYS A 122 0.75 14.29 25.55
N GLU A 123 1.80 14.08 26.34
CA GLU A 123 2.46 12.76 26.42
C GLU A 123 1.99 12.02 27.69
N GLY A 124 1.53 10.77 27.56
CA GLY A 124 1.12 9.93 28.68
C GLY A 124 -0.35 9.54 28.69
N SER A 125 -0.79 8.84 29.74
CA SER A 125 -2.13 8.25 29.85
C SER A 125 -3.21 9.17 30.44
N HIS A 126 -2.82 10.34 30.95
CA HIS A 126 -3.73 11.33 31.53
C HIS A 126 -3.60 12.66 30.80
N LEU A 127 -4.73 13.33 30.61
CA LEU A 127 -4.75 14.69 30.09
C LEU A 127 -4.13 15.64 31.14
N PRO A 128 -3.33 16.64 30.73
CA PRO A 128 -2.79 17.63 31.65
C PRO A 128 -3.89 18.37 32.41
N GLU A 129 -3.57 18.81 33.62
CA GLU A 129 -4.46 19.65 34.43
C GLU A 129 -4.80 20.94 33.67
N GLY A 130 -6.07 21.35 33.68
CA GLY A 130 -6.56 22.51 32.92
C GLY A 130 -6.86 22.24 31.44
N TYR A 131 -6.80 20.98 30.97
CA TYR A 131 -7.12 20.62 29.58
C TYR A 131 -8.52 21.08 29.13
N GLU A 132 -9.53 20.96 30.01
CA GLU A 132 -10.91 21.35 29.70
C GLU A 132 -11.07 22.87 29.46
N GLU A 133 -10.16 23.69 29.98
CA GLU A 133 -10.21 25.15 29.82
C GLU A 133 -10.01 25.59 28.38
N PHE A 134 -9.35 24.79 27.54
CA PHE A 134 -9.10 25.13 26.14
C PHE A 134 -10.40 25.22 25.31
N SER A 135 -11.47 24.52 25.70
CA SER A 135 -12.79 24.63 25.05
C SER A 135 -13.35 26.06 25.15
N ALA A 136 -12.92 26.86 26.14
CA ALA A 136 -13.28 28.28 26.26
C ALA A 136 -12.78 29.16 25.09
N LEU A 137 -11.89 28.64 24.24
CA LEU A 137 -11.46 29.33 23.02
C LEU A 137 -12.56 29.36 21.93
N GLY A 138 -13.59 28.51 22.04
CA GLY A 138 -14.78 28.55 21.19
C GLY A 138 -14.63 27.86 19.84
N PHE A 139 -13.78 26.83 19.75
CA PHE A 139 -13.55 26.04 18.53
C PHE A 139 -13.94 24.56 18.68
N GLY A 140 -14.84 24.26 19.61
CA GLY A 140 -15.16 22.89 20.01
C GLY A 140 -14.15 22.30 20.99
N ASP A 141 -14.24 21.00 21.20
CA ASP A 141 -13.36 20.28 22.12
C ASP A 141 -11.94 20.17 21.54
N PRO A 142 -10.90 20.45 22.33
CA PRO A 142 -9.53 20.29 21.88
C PRO A 142 -9.23 18.82 21.59
N VAL A 143 -8.42 18.57 20.56
CA VAL A 143 -7.81 17.26 20.33
C VAL A 143 -6.46 17.21 21.05
N ALA A 144 -6.31 16.26 21.97
CA ALA A 144 -5.03 16.00 22.63
C ALA A 144 -4.07 15.34 21.64
N ILE A 145 -2.93 15.97 21.40
CA ILE A 145 -1.91 15.46 20.48
C ILE A 145 -0.52 15.44 21.11
N SER A 146 0.33 14.56 20.60
CA SER A 146 1.78 14.69 20.73
C SER A 146 2.39 14.83 19.35
N ALA A 147 2.75 16.05 18.95
CA ALA A 147 3.45 16.28 17.69
C ALA A 147 4.81 15.55 17.64
N THR A 148 5.42 15.27 18.78
CA THR A 148 6.70 14.52 18.84
C THR A 148 6.49 13.03 18.67
N HIS A 149 5.48 12.44 19.32
CA HIS A 149 5.28 10.98 19.34
C HIS A 149 4.23 10.48 18.32
N GLY A 150 3.38 11.37 17.80
CA GLY A 150 2.34 11.04 16.82
C GLY A 150 0.99 10.66 17.43
N ASP A 151 0.81 10.85 18.74
CA ASP A 151 -0.47 10.64 19.42
C ASP A 151 -1.51 11.69 18.96
N GLY A 152 -2.78 11.30 18.91
CA GLY A 152 -3.89 12.21 18.54
C GLY A 152 -4.04 12.51 17.04
N MET A 153 -3.18 11.92 16.19
CA MET A 153 -3.20 12.17 14.75
C MET A 153 -4.43 11.55 14.05
N MET A 154 -4.98 10.47 14.61
CA MET A 154 -6.17 9.79 14.09
C MET A 154 -7.44 10.62 14.32
N GLU A 155 -7.54 11.24 15.49
CA GLU A 155 -8.60 12.15 15.88
C GLU A 155 -8.54 13.42 15.01
N LEU A 156 -7.34 13.98 14.80
CA LEU A 156 -7.12 15.06 13.83
C LEU A 156 -7.56 14.67 12.41
N TYR A 157 -7.25 13.45 11.98
CA TYR A 157 -7.68 12.93 10.68
C TYR A 157 -9.20 12.88 10.54
N GLY A 158 -9.89 12.32 11.55
CA GLY A 158 -11.35 12.24 11.56
C GLY A 158 -12.01 13.61 11.47
N LEU A 159 -11.46 14.63 12.15
CA LEU A 159 -11.98 16.00 12.08
C LEU A 159 -11.70 16.69 10.73
N LEU A 160 -10.58 16.37 10.08
CA LEU A 160 -10.27 16.93 8.75
C LEU A 160 -11.07 16.27 7.62
N GLN A 161 -11.49 15.01 7.79
CA GLN A 161 -12.14 14.22 6.73
C GLN A 161 -13.32 14.91 6.06
N PRO A 162 -14.33 15.45 6.79
CA PRO A 162 -15.47 16.10 6.16
C PRO A 162 -15.08 17.32 5.33
N HIS A 163 -13.99 18.00 5.69
CA HIS A 163 -13.51 19.18 4.97
C HIS A 163 -12.79 18.81 3.67
N PHE A 164 -11.99 17.74 3.68
CA PHE A 164 -11.38 17.19 2.47
C PHE A 164 -12.42 16.71 1.46
N GLU A 165 -13.45 15.99 1.93
CA GLU A 165 -14.54 15.50 1.10
C GLU A 165 -15.35 16.65 0.48
N LYS A 166 -15.73 17.66 1.28
CA LYS A 166 -16.44 18.86 0.79
C LYS A 166 -15.64 19.68 -0.22
N ALA A 167 -14.31 19.73 -0.09
CA ALA A 167 -13.46 20.48 -1.00
C ALA A 167 -13.31 19.81 -2.39
N GLY A 168 -13.92 18.64 -2.62
CA GLY A 168 -13.70 17.86 -3.84
C GLY A 168 -12.25 17.44 -4.02
N ALA A 169 -11.44 17.55 -2.96
CA ALA A 169 -10.07 17.12 -2.93
C ALA A 169 -10.10 15.60 -2.95
N LYS A 170 -9.97 15.02 -4.15
CA LYS A 170 -9.77 13.58 -4.29
C LYS A 170 -8.67 13.20 -3.29
N VAL A 171 -8.99 12.33 -2.34
CA VAL A 171 -8.01 11.59 -1.54
C VAL A 171 -7.11 10.91 -2.56
N LYS A 172 -6.06 11.61 -2.99
CA LYS A 172 -5.13 11.10 -3.99
C LYS A 172 -4.37 10.02 -3.26
N SER A 173 -4.82 8.78 -3.39
CA SER A 173 -4.04 7.60 -3.05
C SER A 173 -2.66 7.75 -3.67
N ARG A 174 -1.69 8.13 -2.83
CA ARG A 174 -0.23 8.08 -3.03
C ARG A 174 0.21 7.94 -4.49
N LYS A 175 0.37 9.07 -5.21
CA LYS A 175 1.31 9.13 -6.33
C LYS A 175 2.70 9.42 -5.76
N LYS A 176 3.59 8.44 -5.89
CA LYS A 176 5.06 8.53 -5.85
C LYS A 176 5.72 8.95 -4.53
N SER A 177 5.96 7.96 -3.67
CA SER A 177 7.22 7.86 -2.92
C SER A 177 7.41 6.44 -2.39
N ASP A 178 8.62 5.92 -2.63
CA ASP A 178 9.23 4.62 -2.34
C ASP A 178 9.06 3.51 -3.40
N GLU A 179 10.06 3.43 -4.28
CA GLU A 179 10.62 2.27 -5.01
C GLU A 179 9.73 1.28 -5.80
N ASP A 180 8.41 1.47 -5.87
CA ASP A 180 7.60 0.76 -6.86
C ASP A 180 7.59 1.56 -8.16
N GLU A 181 8.23 1.00 -9.19
CA GLU A 181 8.24 1.52 -10.55
C GLU A 181 6.84 1.97 -10.97
N VAL A 182 6.76 3.19 -11.50
CA VAL A 182 5.58 3.72 -12.17
C VAL A 182 5.07 2.64 -13.12
N ASP A 183 3.83 2.15 -12.92
CA ASP A 183 3.08 1.44 -13.95
C ASP A 183 2.84 2.44 -15.07
N ASP A 184 3.86 2.59 -15.91
CA ASP A 184 3.69 3.00 -17.29
C ASP A 184 2.85 1.89 -17.91
N GLU A 185 1.68 2.23 -18.47
CA GLU A 185 0.80 1.26 -19.16
C GLU A 185 1.55 0.52 -20.28
N ASN A 186 2.70 1.05 -20.71
CA ASN A 186 3.62 0.43 -21.66
C ASN A 186 4.69 -0.50 -21.07
N ARG A 187 4.77 -0.70 -19.75
CA ARG A 187 5.72 -1.66 -19.17
C ARG A 187 5.27 -3.09 -19.45
N PRO A 188 6.14 -3.95 -20.00
CA PRO A 188 5.75 -5.31 -20.34
C PRO A 188 5.44 -6.13 -19.08
N LEU A 189 4.32 -6.85 -19.10
CA LEU A 189 4.01 -7.85 -18.08
C LEU A 189 5.02 -9.01 -18.15
N HIS A 190 5.79 -9.23 -17.08
CA HIS A 190 6.72 -10.35 -17.01
C HIS A 190 6.01 -11.65 -16.62
N VAL A 191 6.08 -12.64 -17.51
CA VAL A 191 5.45 -13.96 -17.33
C VAL A 191 6.50 -15.06 -17.39
N ALA A 192 6.48 -15.99 -16.43
CA ALA A 192 7.26 -17.22 -16.49
C ALA A 192 6.35 -18.43 -16.75
N VAL A 193 6.83 -19.40 -17.54
CA VAL A 193 6.16 -20.69 -17.76
C VAL A 193 7.01 -21.78 -17.13
N VAL A 194 6.52 -22.36 -16.04
CA VAL A 194 7.23 -23.36 -15.23
C VAL A 194 6.43 -24.66 -15.13
N GLY A 195 7.04 -25.71 -14.57
CA GLY A 195 6.42 -27.03 -14.40
C GLY A 195 7.36 -28.17 -14.78
N ARG A 196 6.95 -29.40 -14.48
CA ARG A 196 7.74 -30.61 -14.74
C ARG A 196 8.13 -30.81 -16.21
N PRO A 197 9.21 -31.57 -16.50
CA PRO A 197 9.49 -32.05 -17.85
C PRO A 197 8.25 -32.66 -18.51
N ASN A 198 8.12 -32.50 -19.83
CA ASN A 198 7.03 -33.09 -20.63
C ASN A 198 5.59 -32.65 -20.32
N ALA A 199 5.38 -31.70 -19.40
CA ALA A 199 4.08 -31.07 -19.14
C ALA A 199 3.55 -30.22 -20.33
N GLY A 200 4.37 -30.00 -21.36
CA GLY A 200 4.01 -29.26 -22.58
C GLY A 200 4.29 -27.76 -22.54
N LYS A 201 5.22 -27.31 -21.68
CA LYS A 201 5.66 -25.91 -21.59
C LYS A 201 6.17 -25.34 -22.92
N SER A 202 7.05 -26.06 -23.63
CA SER A 202 7.60 -25.60 -24.90
C SER A 202 6.53 -25.52 -25.99
N THR A 203 5.60 -26.48 -26.02
CA THR A 203 4.44 -26.45 -26.91
C THR A 203 3.57 -25.24 -26.62
N LEU A 204 3.29 -24.95 -25.34
CA LEU A 204 2.53 -23.77 -24.93
C LEU A 204 3.20 -22.47 -25.39
N VAL A 205 4.49 -22.32 -25.12
CA VAL A 205 5.24 -21.11 -25.49
C VAL A 205 5.28 -20.92 -27.01
N ASN A 206 5.51 -21.99 -27.77
CA ASN A 206 5.49 -21.93 -29.23
C ASN A 206 4.10 -21.58 -29.77
N GLN A 207 3.04 -22.17 -29.19
CA GLN A 207 1.67 -21.89 -29.62
C GLN A 207 1.28 -20.43 -29.32
N LEU A 208 1.66 -19.91 -28.15
CA LEU A 208 1.44 -18.50 -27.80
C LEU A 208 2.24 -17.54 -28.70
N LEU A 209 3.42 -17.95 -29.17
CA LEU A 209 4.24 -17.19 -30.14
C LEU A 209 3.70 -17.29 -31.59
N GLY A 210 3.02 -18.38 -31.94
CA GLY A 210 2.65 -18.73 -33.31
C GLY A 210 1.29 -18.21 -33.80
N GLU A 211 0.40 -17.74 -32.91
CA GLU A 211 -0.94 -17.22 -33.26
C GLU A 211 -0.94 -15.85 -34.00
N GLU A 212 -0.02 -15.58 -34.93
CA GLU A 212 0.06 -14.32 -35.69
C GLU A 212 0.09 -13.06 -34.81
N ARG A 213 1.01 -12.99 -33.84
CA ARG A 213 1.19 -11.80 -33.00
C ARG A 213 2.61 -11.28 -33.12
N MET A 214 2.76 -9.98 -33.36
CA MET A 214 4.03 -9.35 -33.69
C MET A 214 5.08 -9.59 -32.60
N LEU A 215 6.15 -10.30 -32.99
CA LEU A 215 7.41 -10.28 -32.26
C LEU A 215 8.00 -8.88 -32.40
N THR A 216 7.81 -8.04 -31.40
CA THR A 216 8.47 -6.73 -31.34
C THR A 216 9.82 -6.91 -30.68
N GLY A 217 10.90 -6.81 -31.43
CA GLY A 217 12.25 -6.79 -30.88
C GLY A 217 13.21 -6.04 -31.79
N PRO A 218 14.06 -5.16 -31.26
CA PRO A 218 15.16 -4.60 -32.02
C PRO A 218 16.19 -5.71 -32.29
N GLU A 219 16.91 -5.49 -33.37
CA GLU A 219 18.00 -6.24 -33.99
C GLU A 219 18.90 -7.17 -33.14
N PRO A 220 19.59 -8.12 -33.80
CA PRO A 220 20.47 -9.09 -33.16
C PRO A 220 21.64 -8.41 -32.46
N GLY A 221 21.84 -8.61 -31.14
CA GLY A 221 23.05 -8.08 -30.51
C GLY A 221 23.18 -7.96 -28.98
N LEU A 222 22.26 -8.46 -28.14
CA LEU A 222 22.38 -8.24 -26.68
C LEU A 222 22.65 -9.52 -25.87
N THR A 223 23.95 -9.67 -25.58
CA THR A 223 24.60 -10.22 -24.36
C THR A 223 24.05 -11.49 -23.66
N ARG A 224 24.83 -12.55 -23.88
CA ARG A 224 25.07 -13.84 -23.22
C ARG A 224 24.31 -14.39 -21.98
N ASP A 225 23.46 -13.71 -21.22
CA ASP A 225 23.03 -14.26 -19.89
C ASP A 225 21.53 -14.24 -19.50
N SER A 226 20.59 -13.87 -20.38
CA SER A 226 19.17 -14.29 -20.25
C SER A 226 18.36 -13.95 -21.50
N ILE A 227 17.83 -14.98 -22.19
CA ILE A 227 16.99 -14.79 -23.38
C ILE A 227 15.57 -14.48 -22.93
N GLN A 228 15.25 -13.19 -22.81
CA GLN A 228 13.89 -12.68 -22.65
C GLN A 228 13.22 -12.64 -24.04
N ILE A 229 11.96 -13.07 -24.14
CA ILE A 229 11.19 -12.92 -25.38
C ILE A 229 10.15 -11.83 -25.16
N HIS A 230 10.22 -10.77 -25.97
CA HIS A 230 9.24 -9.70 -26.00
C HIS A 230 8.19 -10.05 -27.04
N TRP A 231 6.93 -10.01 -26.65
CA TRP A 231 5.79 -10.14 -27.57
C TRP A 231 4.70 -9.14 -27.19
N GLN A 232 3.72 -8.97 -28.08
CA GLN A 232 2.50 -8.22 -27.79
C GLN A 232 1.29 -9.16 -27.75
N TYR A 233 0.50 -9.10 -26.68
CA TYR A 233 -0.77 -9.81 -26.59
C TYR A 233 -1.92 -8.81 -26.77
N GLY A 234 -2.48 -8.74 -27.97
CA GLY A 234 -3.35 -7.63 -28.36
C GLY A 234 -2.53 -6.35 -28.38
N GLU A 235 -2.94 -5.33 -27.62
CA GLU A 235 -2.18 -4.09 -27.45
C GLU A 235 -1.21 -4.15 -26.24
N LYS A 236 -1.33 -5.16 -25.37
CA LYS A 236 -0.59 -5.21 -24.11
C LYS A 236 0.80 -5.83 -24.28
N PRO A 237 1.89 -5.14 -23.90
CA PRO A 237 3.23 -5.67 -23.98
C PRO A 237 3.44 -6.77 -22.92
N VAL A 238 4.07 -7.88 -23.31
CA VAL A 238 4.37 -9.00 -22.41
C VAL A 238 5.79 -9.48 -22.67
N ARG A 239 6.46 -9.89 -21.60
CA ARG A 239 7.80 -10.44 -21.66
C ARG A 239 7.81 -11.82 -21.03
N LEU A 240 8.14 -12.83 -21.82
CA LEU A 240 8.45 -14.15 -21.30
C LEU A 240 9.85 -14.14 -20.68
N VAL A 241 9.93 -14.36 -19.38
CA VAL A 241 11.22 -14.42 -18.67
C VAL A 241 11.78 -15.85 -18.74
N ASP A 242 13.09 -15.90 -18.94
CA ASP A 242 13.91 -17.11 -18.82
C ASP A 242 13.56 -18.26 -19.78
N THR A 243 13.51 -17.93 -21.08
CA THR A 243 13.19 -18.88 -22.16
C THR A 243 14.38 -19.69 -22.66
N ALA A 244 15.57 -19.54 -22.06
CA ALA A 244 16.80 -20.20 -22.52
C ALA A 244 16.68 -21.73 -22.47
N GLY A 245 16.04 -22.28 -21.43
CA GLY A 245 15.71 -23.71 -21.35
C GLY A 245 14.61 -24.16 -22.32
N LEU A 246 13.72 -23.25 -22.75
CA LEU A 246 12.60 -23.55 -23.64
C LEU A 246 13.01 -23.51 -25.13
N ARG A 247 13.85 -22.53 -25.54
CA ARG A 247 14.39 -22.42 -26.91
C ARG A 247 15.47 -23.45 -27.23
N ARG A 248 16.39 -23.77 -26.30
CA ARG A 248 17.41 -24.82 -26.54
C ARG A 248 16.78 -26.20 -26.77
N ARG A 249 15.62 -26.48 -26.18
CA ARG A 249 14.93 -27.79 -26.27
C ARG A 249 14.09 -27.98 -27.52
N ALA A 250 13.77 -26.93 -28.28
CA ALA A 250 13.06 -27.05 -29.56
C ALA A 250 13.97 -27.52 -30.72
N ARG A 251 15.30 -27.55 -30.52
CA ARG A 251 16.29 -27.88 -31.58
C ARG A 251 17.24 -29.03 -31.24
N VAL A 252 17.19 -29.64 -30.06
CA VAL A 252 18.20 -30.64 -29.64
C VAL A 252 17.54 -31.89 -29.07
N THR A 253 17.89 -33.03 -29.67
CA THR A 253 17.60 -34.40 -29.22
C THR A 253 18.08 -34.66 -27.79
N GLU A 254 17.26 -35.41 -27.06
CA GLU A 254 17.49 -36.08 -25.78
C GLU A 254 18.96 -36.30 -25.39
N LYS A 255 19.53 -35.39 -24.59
CA LYS A 255 20.62 -35.65 -23.61
C LYS A 255 21.10 -34.33 -23.00
N LEU A 256 20.32 -33.78 -22.07
CA LEU A 256 20.76 -32.82 -21.03
C LEU A 256 19.58 -32.54 -20.07
N GLU A 257 19.19 -33.57 -19.33
CA GLU A 257 18.13 -33.49 -18.32
C GLU A 257 18.69 -33.25 -16.91
N LYS A 258 19.43 -32.15 -16.78
CA LYS A 258 19.67 -31.48 -15.50
C LYS A 258 19.55 -29.97 -15.70
N ALA A 259 18.38 -29.51 -16.11
CA ALA A 259 18.03 -28.10 -15.92
C ALA A 259 17.83 -27.90 -14.42
N SER A 260 18.88 -27.38 -13.79
CA SER A 260 19.02 -27.16 -12.35
C SER A 260 17.81 -26.39 -11.80
N GLY A 261 17.29 -26.77 -10.62
CA GLY A 261 16.20 -26.04 -9.94
C GLY A 261 16.49 -24.54 -9.77
N HIS A 262 17.77 -24.15 -9.82
CA HIS A 262 18.24 -22.77 -9.87
C HIS A 262 17.64 -21.95 -11.02
N GLU A 263 17.47 -22.53 -12.22
CA GLU A 263 16.89 -21.82 -13.36
C GLU A 263 15.41 -21.52 -13.10
N THR A 264 14.64 -22.51 -12.63
CA THR A 264 13.22 -22.31 -12.31
C THR A 264 13.02 -21.24 -11.24
N LEU A 265 13.85 -21.24 -10.19
CA LEU A 265 13.82 -20.19 -9.15
C LEU A 265 14.18 -18.81 -9.71
N ARG A 266 15.14 -18.73 -10.63
CA ARG A 266 15.49 -17.47 -11.30
C ARG A 266 14.33 -16.95 -12.14
N SER A 267 13.68 -17.80 -12.91
CA SER A 267 12.50 -17.42 -13.70
C SER A 267 11.38 -16.87 -12.80
N ILE A 268 11.11 -17.54 -11.67
CA ILE A 268 10.09 -17.12 -10.70
C ILE A 268 10.40 -15.72 -10.15
N ARG A 269 11.65 -15.44 -9.76
CA ARG A 269 12.07 -14.13 -9.23
C ARG A 269 11.92 -12.98 -10.22
N LEU A 270 12.06 -13.25 -11.51
CA LEU A 270 11.96 -12.22 -12.56
C LEU A 270 10.52 -12.00 -13.06
N ALA A 271 9.61 -12.91 -12.75
CA ALA A 271 8.22 -12.85 -13.19
C ALA A 271 7.35 -11.97 -12.27
N HIS A 272 6.26 -11.43 -12.82
CA HIS A 272 5.12 -10.95 -12.04
C HIS A 272 4.09 -12.06 -11.88
N VAL A 273 3.80 -12.77 -12.98
CA VAL A 273 2.86 -13.90 -13.03
C VAL A 273 3.60 -15.16 -13.46
N VAL A 274 3.40 -16.25 -12.74
CA VAL A 274 3.98 -17.56 -13.05
C VAL A 274 2.86 -18.51 -13.45
N ILE A 275 2.98 -19.06 -14.66
CA ILE A 275 2.09 -20.12 -15.18
C ILE A 275 2.74 -21.46 -14.86
N LEU A 276 2.17 -22.19 -13.91
CA LEU A 276 2.54 -23.57 -13.62
C LEU A 276 1.77 -24.50 -14.57
N VAL A 277 2.48 -25.09 -15.52
CA VAL A 277 1.90 -26.05 -16.48
C VAL A 277 1.94 -27.44 -15.89
N VAL A 278 0.77 -28.07 -15.80
CA VAL A 278 0.59 -29.43 -15.30
C VAL A 278 -0.05 -30.30 -16.38
N ASP A 279 0.34 -31.57 -16.46
CA ASP A 279 -0.20 -32.53 -17.42
C ASP A 279 -1.51 -33.12 -16.90
N ALA A 280 -2.62 -32.94 -17.63
CA ALA A 280 -3.92 -33.46 -17.25
C ALA A 280 -4.00 -34.99 -17.23
N ALA A 281 -3.12 -35.68 -17.97
CA ALA A 281 -3.06 -37.15 -17.97
C ALA A 281 -2.36 -37.71 -16.73
N GLN A 282 -1.69 -36.87 -15.94
CA GLN A 282 -0.96 -37.26 -14.75
C GLN A 282 -1.62 -36.69 -13.49
N ALA A 283 -1.38 -37.31 -12.34
CA ALA A 283 -1.66 -36.67 -11.06
C ALA A 283 -0.68 -35.51 -10.82
N LEU A 284 -1.11 -34.54 -10.00
CA LEU A 284 -0.23 -33.50 -9.49
C LEU A 284 0.89 -34.17 -8.68
N ASP A 285 2.13 -33.91 -9.07
CA ASP A 285 3.29 -34.51 -8.41
C ASP A 285 3.84 -33.57 -7.33
N LYS A 286 4.62 -34.13 -6.39
CA LYS A 286 5.35 -33.36 -5.37
C LYS A 286 6.17 -32.23 -5.97
N GLN A 287 6.78 -32.42 -7.14
CA GLN A 287 7.56 -31.38 -7.79
C GLN A 287 6.70 -30.20 -8.26
N ASP A 288 5.48 -30.44 -8.76
CA ASP A 288 4.57 -29.37 -9.18
C ASP A 288 4.17 -28.51 -7.97
N LEU A 289 3.84 -29.17 -6.85
CA LEU A 289 3.48 -28.51 -5.60
C LEU A 289 4.66 -27.73 -4.99
N THR A 290 5.88 -28.26 -5.05
CA THR A 290 7.09 -27.56 -4.61
C THR A 290 7.33 -26.30 -5.43
N ILE A 291 7.20 -26.37 -6.76
CA ILE A 291 7.30 -25.18 -7.62
C ILE A 291 6.23 -24.16 -7.24
N ALA A 292 4.97 -24.59 -7.08
CA ALA A 292 3.87 -23.71 -6.69
C ALA A 292 4.12 -23.00 -5.35
N LYS A 293 4.63 -23.72 -4.35
CA LYS A 293 4.99 -23.16 -3.05
C LYS A 293 6.06 -22.08 -3.18
N HIS A 294 7.12 -22.32 -3.96
CA HIS A 294 8.16 -21.33 -4.18
C HIS A 294 7.66 -20.06 -4.88
N VAL A 295 6.71 -20.19 -5.83
CA VAL A 295 6.07 -19.02 -6.46
C VAL A 295 5.35 -18.16 -5.41
N VAL A 296 4.59 -18.80 -4.53
CA VAL A 296 3.83 -18.15 -3.46
C VAL A 296 4.75 -17.52 -2.41
N GLU A 297 5.80 -18.23 -1.99
CA GLU A 297 6.81 -17.75 -1.05
C GLU A 297 7.52 -16.50 -1.58
N GLU A 298 7.93 -16.52 -2.85
CA GLU A 298 8.53 -15.37 -3.54
C GLU A 298 7.54 -14.19 -3.66
N GLY A 299 6.24 -14.46 -3.54
CA GLY A 299 5.19 -13.44 -3.55
C GLY A 299 4.71 -13.08 -4.96
N ARG A 300 4.86 -13.99 -5.92
CA ARG A 300 4.39 -13.81 -7.30
C ARG A 300 2.96 -14.29 -7.46
N ALA A 301 2.25 -13.78 -8.46
CA ALA A 301 0.95 -14.31 -8.83
C ALA A 301 1.10 -15.70 -9.45
N LEU A 302 0.35 -16.68 -8.96
CA LEU A 302 0.36 -18.05 -9.47
C LEU A 302 -0.90 -18.31 -10.29
N LEU A 303 -0.72 -18.95 -11.45
CA LEU A 303 -1.81 -19.50 -12.24
C LEU A 303 -1.46 -20.94 -12.60
N VAL A 304 -2.40 -21.87 -12.43
CA VAL A 304 -2.23 -23.28 -12.78
C VAL A 304 -2.89 -23.52 -14.14
N ALA A 305 -2.11 -24.04 -15.09
CA ALA A 305 -2.58 -24.34 -16.42
C ALA A 305 -2.53 -25.86 -16.66
N VAL A 306 -3.71 -26.48 -16.64
CA VAL A 306 -3.91 -27.92 -16.84
C VAL A 306 -3.93 -28.21 -18.34
N ASN A 307 -2.79 -28.66 -18.85
CA ASN A 307 -2.54 -28.87 -20.27
C ASN A 307 -2.89 -30.30 -20.71
N LYS A 308 -3.01 -30.52 -22.02
CA LYS A 308 -3.48 -31.78 -22.64
C LYS A 308 -4.91 -32.14 -22.22
N TRP A 309 -5.73 -31.13 -21.94
CA TRP A 309 -7.11 -31.33 -21.48
C TRP A 309 -8.00 -32.08 -22.48
N ASP A 310 -7.59 -32.11 -23.75
CA ASP A 310 -8.27 -32.84 -24.81
C ASP A 310 -8.15 -34.37 -24.69
N THR A 311 -7.22 -34.88 -23.87
CA THR A 311 -7.07 -36.32 -23.62
C THR A 311 -7.88 -36.82 -22.42
N VAL A 312 -8.47 -35.91 -21.65
CA VAL A 312 -9.21 -36.22 -20.42
C VAL A 312 -10.61 -36.73 -20.75
N LYS A 313 -10.91 -37.94 -20.26
CA LYS A 313 -12.24 -38.57 -20.39
C LYS A 313 -13.24 -37.95 -19.40
N ASP A 314 -13.00 -38.09 -18.10
CA ASP A 314 -13.82 -37.47 -17.06
C ASP A 314 -13.27 -36.11 -16.66
N LYS A 315 -13.72 -35.08 -17.38
CA LYS A 315 -13.30 -33.69 -17.17
C LYS A 315 -13.73 -33.15 -15.81
N ARG A 316 -14.87 -33.60 -15.28
CA ARG A 316 -15.44 -33.05 -14.04
C ARG A 316 -14.67 -33.58 -12.84
N GLU A 317 -14.45 -34.89 -12.80
CA GLU A 317 -13.68 -35.54 -11.74
C GLU A 317 -12.24 -35.03 -11.73
N LYS A 318 -11.58 -34.96 -12.90
CA LYS A 318 -10.18 -34.51 -12.95
C LYS A 318 -10.00 -33.06 -12.51
N LEU A 319 -10.92 -32.17 -12.88
CA LEU A 319 -10.84 -30.77 -12.46
C LEU A 319 -11.05 -30.63 -10.95
N LYS A 320 -11.94 -31.43 -10.37
CA LYS A 320 -12.18 -31.48 -8.93
C LYS A 320 -10.93 -31.95 -8.18
N GLU A 321 -10.32 -33.06 -8.61
CA GLU A 321 -9.07 -33.61 -8.05
C GLU A 321 -7.94 -32.57 -8.04
N VAL A 322 -7.72 -31.88 -9.17
CA VAL A 322 -6.69 -30.85 -9.30
C VAL A 322 -6.98 -29.67 -8.36
N ARG A 323 -8.24 -29.23 -8.27
CA ARG A 323 -8.63 -28.12 -7.40
C ARG A 323 -8.40 -28.46 -5.92
N GLU A 324 -8.89 -29.60 -5.46
CA GLU A 324 -8.74 -30.04 -4.06
C GLU A 324 -7.25 -30.17 -3.69
N THR A 325 -6.44 -30.78 -4.56
CA THR A 325 -5.00 -30.94 -4.32
C THR A 325 -4.28 -29.59 -4.20
N ILE A 326 -4.62 -28.62 -5.05
CA ILE A 326 -4.02 -27.27 -5.02
C ILE A 326 -4.49 -26.49 -3.77
N GLU A 327 -5.77 -26.54 -3.43
CA GLU A 327 -6.33 -25.87 -2.25
C GLU A 327 -5.73 -26.40 -0.95
N ASP A 328 -5.59 -27.71 -0.82
CA ASP A 328 -4.97 -28.36 0.34
C ASP A 328 -3.48 -28.02 0.46
N SER A 329 -2.77 -28.01 -0.68
CA SER A 329 -1.32 -27.80 -0.71
C SER A 329 -0.89 -26.34 -0.57
N LEU A 330 -1.77 -25.41 -0.94
CA LEU A 330 -1.52 -23.96 -0.96
C LEU A 330 -2.55 -23.21 -0.11
N ALA A 331 -2.88 -23.70 1.08
CA ALA A 331 -3.82 -23.08 2.00
C ALA A 331 -3.53 -21.58 2.30
N GLN A 332 -2.27 -21.16 2.16
CA GLN A 332 -1.86 -19.76 2.28
C GLN A 332 -2.36 -18.85 1.15
N VAL A 333 -2.76 -19.39 -0.01
CA VAL A 333 -3.35 -18.67 -1.15
C VAL A 333 -4.63 -19.36 -1.61
N ALA A 334 -5.77 -18.87 -1.10
CA ALA A 334 -7.07 -19.35 -1.54
C ALA A 334 -7.47 -18.76 -2.90
N GLY A 335 -8.05 -19.59 -3.77
CA GLY A 335 -8.60 -19.15 -5.06
C GLY A 335 -7.58 -19.00 -6.19
N VAL A 336 -6.49 -19.79 -6.18
CA VAL A 336 -5.53 -19.84 -7.30
C VAL A 336 -6.29 -20.19 -8.60
N PRO A 337 -6.18 -19.39 -9.67
CA PRO A 337 -6.85 -19.69 -10.92
C PRO A 337 -6.35 -20.99 -11.56
N ILE A 338 -7.27 -21.89 -11.90
CA ILE A 338 -6.99 -23.16 -12.60
C ILE A 338 -7.64 -23.08 -13.99
N ILE A 339 -6.81 -23.07 -15.03
CA ILE A 339 -7.24 -22.95 -16.43
C ILE A 339 -6.96 -24.26 -17.15
N THR A 340 -7.96 -24.79 -17.83
CA THR A 340 -7.82 -26.02 -18.64
C THR A 340 -7.57 -25.65 -20.10
N MET A 341 -6.62 -26.33 -20.74
CA MET A 341 -6.18 -26.00 -22.10
C MET A 341 -5.58 -27.19 -22.84
N SER A 342 -5.45 -27.07 -24.16
CA SER A 342 -4.58 -27.92 -24.98
C SER A 342 -3.62 -27.05 -25.78
N ALA A 343 -2.37 -26.98 -25.33
CA ALA A 343 -1.32 -26.24 -26.03
C ALA A 343 -1.11 -26.76 -27.46
N LEU A 344 -1.29 -28.06 -27.69
CA LEU A 344 -1.14 -28.67 -29.02
C LEU A 344 -2.27 -28.27 -29.98
N LYS A 345 -3.51 -28.17 -29.48
CA LYS A 345 -4.68 -27.79 -30.29
C LYS A 345 -4.97 -26.29 -30.28
N GLY A 346 -4.23 -25.50 -29.51
CA GLY A 346 -4.48 -24.07 -29.30
C GLY A 346 -5.72 -23.75 -28.46
N THR A 347 -6.43 -24.74 -27.90
CA THR A 347 -7.69 -24.48 -27.18
C THR A 347 -7.43 -23.95 -25.76
N GLY A 348 -8.14 -22.89 -25.37
CA GLY A 348 -8.08 -22.30 -24.02
C GLY A 348 -6.92 -21.34 -23.76
N LEU A 349 -6.12 -21.01 -24.77
CA LEU A 349 -4.99 -20.07 -24.64
C LEU A 349 -5.43 -18.63 -24.43
N ASP A 350 -6.53 -18.22 -25.04
CA ASP A 350 -7.16 -16.91 -24.82
C ASP A 350 -7.66 -16.77 -23.37
N VAL A 351 -8.28 -17.82 -22.83
CA VAL A 351 -8.75 -17.87 -21.45
C VAL A 351 -7.57 -17.81 -20.49
N LEU A 352 -6.49 -18.54 -20.78
CA LEU A 352 -5.25 -18.51 -20.01
C LEU A 352 -4.72 -17.07 -19.91
N MET A 353 -4.51 -16.41 -21.05
CA MET A 353 -3.90 -15.08 -21.08
C MET A 353 -4.81 -14.01 -20.47
N ARG A 354 -6.14 -14.09 -20.66
CA ARG A 354 -7.08 -13.21 -19.95
C ARG A 354 -6.94 -13.34 -18.43
N ASN A 355 -6.80 -14.56 -17.92
CA ASN A 355 -6.61 -14.78 -16.48
C ASN A 355 -5.22 -14.35 -15.99
N VAL A 356 -4.18 -14.42 -16.83
CA VAL A 356 -2.84 -13.86 -16.52
C VAL A 356 -2.93 -12.35 -16.27
N PHE A 357 -3.64 -11.60 -17.11
CA PHE A 357 -3.84 -10.17 -16.87
C PHE A 357 -4.74 -9.89 -15.67
N ARG A 358 -5.83 -10.64 -15.51
CA ARG A 358 -6.74 -10.47 -14.36
C ARG A 358 -6.02 -10.70 -13.03
N ILE A 359 -5.23 -11.77 -12.91
CA ILE A 359 -4.50 -12.04 -11.65
C ILE A 359 -3.40 -11.02 -11.41
N TYR A 360 -2.79 -10.47 -12.47
CA TYR A 360 -1.84 -9.36 -12.37
C TYR A 360 -2.50 -8.09 -11.82
N GLU A 361 -3.70 -7.76 -12.28
CA GLU A 361 -4.49 -6.62 -11.77
C GLU A 361 -4.82 -6.80 -10.28
N VAL A 362 -5.25 -8.01 -9.87
CA VAL A 362 -5.50 -8.32 -8.46
C VAL A 362 -4.22 -8.23 -7.63
N TRP A 363 -3.11 -8.75 -8.15
CA TRP A 363 -1.80 -8.67 -7.51
C TRP A 363 -1.29 -7.24 -7.39
N ASN A 364 -1.75 -6.30 -8.23
CA ASN A 364 -1.42 -4.88 -8.15
C ASN A 364 -2.42 -4.04 -7.36
N LYS A 365 -3.53 -4.64 -6.89
CA LYS A 365 -4.65 -3.90 -6.32
C LYS A 365 -4.23 -3.13 -5.08
N ARG A 366 -4.61 -1.86 -5.04
CA ARG A 366 -4.39 -0.98 -3.89
C ARG A 366 -5.70 -0.63 -3.21
N VAL A 367 -5.76 -0.82 -1.90
CA VAL A 367 -6.89 -0.51 -1.04
C VAL A 367 -6.54 0.73 -0.21
N SER A 368 -7.47 1.69 -0.16
CA SER A 368 -7.24 2.91 0.63
C SER A 368 -7.21 2.60 2.13
N THR A 369 -6.43 3.38 2.87
CA THR A 369 -6.29 3.16 4.30
C THR A 369 -7.60 3.40 5.06
N GLY A 370 -8.42 4.38 4.65
CA GLY A 370 -9.75 4.57 5.23
C GLY A 370 -10.67 3.35 5.02
N GLN A 371 -10.66 2.74 3.82
CA GLN A 371 -11.42 1.50 3.58
C GLN A 371 -10.92 0.34 4.45
N LEU A 372 -9.60 0.20 4.61
CA LEU A 372 -9.01 -0.86 5.43
C LEU A 372 -9.36 -0.71 6.91
N ASN A 373 -9.33 0.50 7.47
CA ASN A 373 -9.64 0.68 8.89
C ASN A 373 -11.13 0.51 9.20
N ARG A 374 -12.03 1.00 8.33
CA ARG A 374 -13.47 0.71 8.46
C ARG A 374 -13.76 -0.79 8.37
N TRP A 375 -13.05 -1.50 7.50
CA TRP A 375 -13.15 -2.96 7.42
C TRP A 375 -12.61 -3.62 8.68
N LEU A 376 -11.45 -3.20 9.20
CA LEU A 376 -10.84 -3.76 10.40
C LEU A 376 -11.75 -3.62 11.63
N GLU A 377 -12.34 -2.44 11.81
CA GLU A 377 -13.30 -2.15 12.89
C GLU A 377 -14.51 -3.10 12.81
N TYR A 378 -15.13 -3.21 11.63
CA TYR A 378 -16.23 -4.17 11.41
C TYR A 378 -15.83 -5.62 11.74
N MET A 379 -14.61 -6.04 11.37
CA MET A 379 -14.13 -7.40 11.65
C MET A 379 -13.89 -7.62 13.14
N GLU A 380 -13.34 -6.64 13.86
CA GLU A 380 -13.13 -6.72 15.31
C GLU A 380 -14.46 -6.77 16.08
N ASP A 381 -15.47 -6.01 15.66
CA ASP A 381 -16.78 -5.99 16.31
C ASP A 381 -17.52 -7.33 16.18
N ASN A 382 -17.47 -7.94 15.00
CA ASN A 382 -18.15 -9.22 14.74
C ASN A 382 -17.36 -10.42 15.26
N HIS A 383 -16.03 -10.34 15.27
CA HIS A 383 -15.17 -11.41 15.74
C HIS A 383 -13.95 -10.84 16.50
N PRO A 384 -14.11 -10.54 17.80
CA PRO A 384 -13.05 -9.95 18.61
C PRO A 384 -11.81 -10.85 18.70
N PRO A 385 -10.59 -10.26 18.74
CA PRO A 385 -9.38 -11.02 19.04
C PRO A 385 -9.45 -11.75 20.39
N PRO A 386 -8.83 -12.93 20.53
CA PRO A 386 -8.81 -13.65 21.79
C PRO A 386 -8.04 -12.88 22.88
N ILE A 387 -8.37 -13.19 24.13
CA ILE A 387 -7.66 -12.65 25.30
C ILE A 387 -6.42 -13.51 25.54
N THR A 388 -5.23 -12.91 25.49
CA THR A 388 -3.96 -13.61 25.72
C THR A 388 -3.24 -13.01 26.92
N SER A 389 -2.85 -13.86 27.87
CA SER A 389 -2.15 -13.47 29.11
C SER A 389 -2.88 -12.38 29.90
N GLY A 390 -4.19 -12.55 30.08
CA GLY A 390 -5.05 -11.66 30.88
C GLY A 390 -5.31 -10.26 30.30
N ARG A 391 -4.86 -9.97 29.08
CA ARG A 391 -5.11 -8.68 28.40
C ARG A 391 -5.62 -8.90 26.99
N ARG A 392 -6.61 -8.09 26.60
CA ARG A 392 -7.17 -8.12 25.24
C ARG A 392 -6.15 -7.61 24.21
N ILE A 393 -6.06 -8.31 23.08
CA ILE A 393 -5.33 -7.84 21.90
C ILE A 393 -6.17 -6.72 21.26
N LYS A 394 -5.57 -5.56 21.06
CA LYS A 394 -6.21 -4.38 20.45
C LYS A 394 -5.60 -4.17 19.06
N LEU A 395 -6.42 -4.30 18.04
CA LEU A 395 -6.07 -3.94 16.67
C LEU A 395 -6.31 -2.44 16.55
N ARG A 396 -5.26 -1.68 16.24
CA ARG A 396 -5.35 -0.21 16.29
C ARG A 396 -5.57 0.40 14.92
N TYR A 397 -4.79 -0.08 13.96
CA TYR A 397 -4.70 0.58 12.66
C TYR A 397 -4.12 -0.39 11.63
N ILE A 398 -4.62 -0.32 10.40
CA ILE A 398 -4.13 -1.11 9.27
C ILE A 398 -3.85 -0.21 8.07
N THR A 399 -2.79 -0.49 7.32
CA THR A 399 -2.54 0.14 6.02
C THR A 399 -1.87 -0.82 5.04
N GLN A 400 -2.07 -0.60 3.75
CA GLN A 400 -1.33 -1.32 2.71
C GLN A 400 -0.02 -0.60 2.40
N ILE A 401 1.10 -1.26 2.70
CA ILE A 401 2.47 -0.71 2.52
C ILE A 401 3.10 -1.10 1.19
N LYS A 402 2.68 -2.23 0.59
CA LYS A 402 3.12 -2.65 -0.76
C LYS A 402 1.95 -3.24 -1.53
N SER A 403 1.93 -3.03 -2.84
CA SER A 403 0.98 -3.70 -3.72
C SER A 403 1.49 -5.06 -4.18
N ARG A 404 2.81 -5.27 -4.29
CA ARG A 404 3.41 -6.38 -5.05
C ARG A 404 4.34 -7.27 -4.19
N PRO A 405 3.84 -8.35 -3.57
CA PRO A 405 2.42 -8.69 -3.37
C PRO A 405 1.74 -7.78 -2.35
N PRO A 406 0.39 -7.82 -2.25
CA PRO A 406 -0.37 -7.03 -1.29
C PRO A 406 0.15 -7.28 0.13
N THR A 407 0.78 -6.25 0.71
CA THR A 407 1.40 -6.32 2.03
C THR A 407 0.75 -5.31 2.95
N PHE A 408 0.18 -5.79 4.05
CA PHE A 408 -0.54 -5.00 5.03
C PHE A 408 0.26 -4.88 6.31
N LEU A 409 0.38 -3.65 6.81
CA LEU A 409 0.95 -3.34 8.11
C LEU A 409 -0.20 -3.14 9.10
N LEU A 410 -0.25 -3.98 10.14
CA LEU A 410 -1.23 -3.93 11.21
C LEU A 410 -0.54 -3.53 12.51
N TRP A 411 -0.98 -2.42 13.08
CA TRP A 411 -0.54 -1.99 14.41
C TRP A 411 -1.41 -2.65 15.47
N VAL A 412 -0.76 -3.36 16.37
CA VAL A 412 -1.39 -4.17 17.42
C VAL A 412 -0.61 -4.01 18.71
N ASN A 413 -1.30 -3.95 19.85
CA ASN A 413 -0.64 -3.76 21.15
C ASN A 413 0.29 -4.93 21.55
N LYS A 414 0.03 -6.13 21.04
CA LYS A 414 0.76 -7.37 21.32
C LYS A 414 0.92 -8.20 20.03
N PRO A 415 1.89 -7.86 19.16
CA PRO A 415 2.04 -8.53 17.86
C PRO A 415 2.40 -10.02 17.98
N VAL A 416 3.20 -10.39 18.98
CA VAL A 416 3.62 -11.79 19.22
C VAL A 416 2.45 -12.64 19.72
N ASP A 417 1.50 -12.03 20.44
CA ASP A 417 0.37 -12.76 21.03
C ASP A 417 -0.79 -12.96 20.05
N LEU A 418 -0.74 -12.35 18.84
CA LEU A 418 -1.82 -12.45 17.84
C LEU A 418 -1.78 -13.82 17.16
N PRO A 419 -2.77 -14.71 17.40
CA PRO A 419 -2.72 -16.07 16.88
C PRO A 419 -2.78 -16.10 15.35
N ASP A 420 -2.07 -17.05 14.75
CA ASP A 420 -2.09 -17.27 13.30
C ASP A 420 -3.50 -17.54 12.77
N SER A 421 -4.37 -18.20 13.55
CA SER A 421 -5.77 -18.42 13.21
C SER A 421 -6.53 -17.11 13.01
N TYR A 422 -6.28 -16.11 13.85
CA TYR A 422 -6.88 -14.80 13.74
C TYR A 422 -6.30 -14.02 12.56
N GLN A 423 -4.99 -14.12 12.31
CA GLN A 423 -4.39 -13.56 11.10
C GLN A 423 -4.96 -14.18 9.82
N ARG A 424 -5.24 -15.48 9.79
CA ARG A 424 -5.92 -16.16 8.67
C ARG A 424 -7.35 -15.67 8.50
N PHE A 425 -8.09 -15.49 9.60
CA PHE A 425 -9.42 -14.88 9.58
C PHE A 425 -9.40 -13.49 8.92
N LEU A 426 -8.51 -12.60 9.38
CA LEU A 426 -8.33 -11.28 8.77
C LEU A 426 -7.92 -11.39 7.28
N THR A 427 -7.04 -12.33 6.93
CA THR A 427 -6.61 -12.56 5.55
C THR A 427 -7.79 -12.95 4.66
N ASN A 428 -8.66 -13.85 5.12
CA ASN A 428 -9.84 -14.27 4.37
C ASN A 428 -10.85 -13.12 4.25
N GLY A 429 -11.05 -12.33 5.30
CA GLY A 429 -11.87 -11.12 5.22
C GLY A 429 -11.34 -10.09 4.23
N LEU A 430 -10.01 -9.92 4.12
CA LEU A 430 -9.41 -9.07 3.08
C LEU A 430 -9.70 -9.61 1.67
N ARG A 431 -9.60 -10.92 1.47
CA ARG A 431 -9.91 -11.57 0.19
C ARG A 431 -11.34 -11.31 -0.24
N GLU A 432 -12.29 -11.56 0.65
CA GLU A 432 -13.72 -11.40 0.37
C GLU A 432 -14.09 -9.94 0.15
N LYS A 433 -13.67 -9.04 1.05
CA LYS A 433 -14.08 -7.63 0.99
C LYS A 433 -13.45 -6.88 -0.18
N PHE A 434 -12.19 -7.18 -0.49
CA PHE A 434 -11.40 -6.43 -1.49
C PHE A 434 -11.05 -7.26 -2.73
N GLU A 435 -11.66 -8.44 -2.89
CA GLU A 435 -11.50 -9.35 -4.03
C GLU A 435 -10.04 -9.73 -4.30
N LEU A 436 -9.25 -9.94 -3.23
CA LEU A 436 -7.82 -10.29 -3.30
C LEU A 436 -7.59 -11.81 -3.44
N HIS A 437 -8.48 -12.51 -4.16
CA HIS A 437 -8.41 -13.95 -4.35
C HIS A 437 -7.27 -14.35 -5.30
N GLY A 438 -6.66 -15.50 -5.04
CA GLY A 438 -5.62 -16.09 -5.90
C GLY A 438 -4.23 -15.45 -5.80
N VAL A 439 -4.04 -14.44 -4.94
CA VAL A 439 -2.74 -13.80 -4.73
C VAL A 439 -2.24 -13.98 -3.29
N PRO A 440 -0.90 -14.05 -3.09
CA PRO A 440 -0.32 -14.05 -1.76
C PRO A 440 -0.58 -12.72 -1.05
N ILE A 441 -1.02 -12.79 0.21
CA ILE A 441 -1.17 -11.63 1.09
C ILE A 441 -0.10 -11.73 2.17
N ARG A 442 0.64 -10.64 2.40
CA ARG A 442 1.67 -10.56 3.44
C ARG A 442 1.22 -9.65 4.58
N TRP A 443 1.56 -10.02 5.80
CA TRP A 443 1.36 -9.21 6.99
C TRP A 443 2.68 -8.73 7.57
N GLN A 444 2.69 -7.49 8.03
CA GLN A 444 3.67 -7.00 8.99
C GLN A 444 2.91 -6.57 10.24
N LEU A 445 3.28 -7.14 11.38
CA LEU A 445 2.70 -6.75 12.66
C LEU A 445 3.68 -5.81 13.37
N LYS A 446 3.19 -4.66 13.82
CA LYS A 446 3.99 -3.74 14.64
C LYS A 446 3.31 -3.42 15.95
N LYS A 447 4.11 -3.34 17.01
CA LYS A 447 3.71 -2.70 18.26
C LYS A 447 3.85 -1.19 18.09
N ASN A 448 2.91 -0.42 18.62
CA ASN A 448 3.20 1.00 18.88
C ASN A 448 4.36 1.05 19.88
N ALA A 449 5.30 1.97 19.69
CA ALA A 449 6.35 2.20 20.68
C ALA A 449 5.68 2.46 22.03
N ASN A 450 5.87 1.55 22.98
CA ASN A 450 5.38 1.73 24.34
C ASN A 450 6.41 2.65 25.03
N PRO A 451 6.05 3.87 25.47
CA PRO A 451 6.99 4.80 26.11
C PRO A 451 7.60 4.28 27.42
N PHE A 452 7.13 3.12 27.90
CA PHE A 452 7.50 2.51 29.17
C PHE A 452 8.28 1.19 29.05
N ASP A 453 8.59 0.71 27.84
CA ASP A 453 9.34 -0.56 27.67
C ASP A 453 10.85 -0.41 27.99
N ASP A 454 11.42 0.81 27.96
CA ASP A 454 12.84 1.08 28.29
C ASP A 454 13.10 1.30 29.80
N LYS A 455 12.12 0.99 30.67
CA LYS A 455 12.28 1.06 32.13
C LYS A 455 12.05 -0.30 32.77
N LYS A 456 12.98 -1.22 32.52
CA LYS A 456 13.24 -2.36 33.40
C LYS A 456 14.74 -2.59 33.47
N ASP A 457 15.37 -2.00 34.47
CA ASP A 457 16.49 -2.62 35.16
C ASP A 457 15.96 -3.73 36.07
#